data_AF-A0ABD3CK37-F1
#
_entry.id   AF-A0ABD3CK37-F1
#
_cell.length_a   1.000
_cell.length_b   1.000
_cell.length_c   1.000
_cell.angle_alpha   90.00
_cell.angle_beta   90.00
_cell.angle_gamma   90.00
#
_symmetry.space_group_name_H-M   'P 1'
#
loop_
_entity.id
_entity.type
_entity.pdbx_description
1 polymer ?
#
loop_
_entity_poly.entity_id
_entity_poly.type
_entity_poly.pdbx_seq_one_letter_code
_entity_poly.pdbx_strand_id
1 'polypeptide(L)'
;MAAISSNQSLQDLKVTYHHSTLVFPISQQITDNGQTKTLFLSNIDQLQNYYAQTIHFFRANPDFPPEIISQRLKMAFEKVLVEYDFMAGRVKWNHQSGRAEIDCNGAGAGFVVASSELSVDELGDLAAPNLGFKQLAVQKLDHFDDEHDQPQCIIQVTSFKCGGFAIGMSVIHIMVDGTTAKIFQENLASQAFTDQRPLAFIPFHNRHLLAARSPPLVTFPHPV
;
A
#
# COMPACT_ATOMS: atom_id res chain seq x y z
N MET A 1 40.11 -5.63 -11.66
CA MET A 1 39.37 -4.59 -10.91
C MET A 1 38.45 -3.90 -11.90
N ALA A 2 37.18 -4.28 -11.94
CA ALA A 2 36.18 -3.53 -12.70
C ALA A 2 35.86 -2.26 -11.91
N ALA A 3 35.99 -1.10 -12.53
CA ALA A 3 35.64 0.18 -11.93
C ALA A 3 34.16 0.16 -11.56
N ILE A 4 33.86 0.21 -10.27
CA ILE A 4 32.53 0.52 -9.78
C ILE A 4 32.32 1.98 -10.15
N SER A 5 31.61 2.22 -11.26
CA SER A 5 31.14 3.55 -11.65
C SER A 5 30.47 4.17 -10.43
N SER A 6 30.95 5.33 -9.99
CA SER A 6 30.33 6.13 -8.94
C SER A 6 29.02 6.66 -9.48
N ASN A 7 27.98 5.82 -9.47
CA ASN A 7 26.63 6.25 -9.76
C ASN A 7 26.25 7.18 -8.60
N GLN A 8 26.37 8.49 -8.81
CA GLN A 8 25.87 9.48 -7.86
C GLN A 8 24.35 9.26 -7.80
N SER A 9 23.89 8.48 -6.82
CA SER A 9 22.46 8.30 -6.57
C SER A 9 21.86 9.70 -6.45
N LEU A 10 20.90 10.04 -7.32
CA LEU A 10 20.15 11.27 -7.22
C LEU A 10 19.42 11.27 -5.86
N GLN A 11 20.00 11.94 -4.87
CA GLN A 11 19.40 12.05 -3.53
C GLN A 11 18.11 12.87 -3.58
N ASP A 12 18.05 13.83 -4.51
CA ASP A 12 16.89 14.65 -4.76
C ASP A 12 16.30 14.38 -6.15
N LEU A 13 15.07 13.84 -6.17
CA LEU A 13 14.32 13.60 -7.40
C LEU A 13 13.49 14.81 -7.85
N LYS A 14 13.59 15.95 -7.14
CA LYS A 14 12.85 17.18 -7.43
C LYS A 14 11.35 16.94 -7.47
N VAL A 15 10.83 16.16 -6.52
CA VAL A 15 9.40 15.85 -6.45
C VAL A 15 8.63 17.05 -5.93
N THR A 16 7.59 17.45 -6.66
CA THR A 16 6.58 18.40 -6.22
C THR A 16 5.30 17.66 -5.91
N TYR A 17 4.84 17.71 -4.66
CA TYR A 17 3.56 17.14 -4.23
C TYR A 17 2.45 18.13 -4.51
N HIS A 18 1.43 17.71 -5.27
CA HIS A 18 0.33 18.58 -5.68
C HIS A 18 -0.83 18.54 -4.70
N HIS A 19 -1.27 17.34 -4.34
CA HIS A 19 -2.33 17.11 -3.36
C HIS A 19 -2.28 15.70 -2.78
N SER A 20 -2.81 15.57 -1.57
CA SER A 20 -3.07 14.31 -0.89
C SER A 20 -4.51 14.24 -0.44
N THR A 21 -5.16 13.09 -0.62
CA THR A 21 -6.56 12.87 -0.23
C THR A 21 -6.72 11.51 0.43
N LEU A 22 -7.76 11.38 1.27
CA LEU A 22 -8.23 10.06 1.68
C LEU A 22 -9.13 9.46 0.60
N VAL A 23 -9.01 8.15 0.45
CA VAL A 23 -9.79 7.31 -0.45
C VAL A 23 -10.54 6.29 0.37
N PHE A 24 -11.82 6.14 0.09
CA PHE A 24 -12.73 5.28 0.85
C PHE A 24 -13.26 4.16 -0.07
N PRO A 25 -13.67 3.01 0.51
CA PRO A 25 -14.39 1.99 -0.25
C PRO A 25 -15.64 2.60 -0.92
N ILE A 26 -15.87 2.28 -2.19
CA ILE A 26 -17.02 2.83 -2.96
C ILE A 26 -18.40 2.43 -2.38
N SER A 27 -18.44 1.39 -1.55
CA SER A 27 -19.59 1.01 -0.75
C SER A 27 -19.16 0.75 0.68
N GLN A 28 -19.84 1.36 1.65
CA GLN A 28 -19.67 0.97 3.05
C GLN A 28 -20.08 -0.50 3.20
N GLN A 29 -19.16 -1.34 3.68
CA GLN A 29 -19.53 -2.67 4.16
C GLN A 29 -20.31 -2.45 5.47
N ILE A 30 -21.64 -2.44 5.38
CA ILE A 30 -22.50 -2.53 6.55
C ILE A 30 -22.27 -3.93 7.14
N THR A 31 -21.64 -3.99 8.29
CA THR A 31 -21.50 -5.22 9.05
C THR A 31 -22.82 -5.56 9.72
N ASP A 32 -23.10 -6.87 9.82
CA ASP A 32 -24.22 -7.38 10.60
C ASP A 32 -24.17 -6.79 12.02
N ASN A 33 -25.25 -6.11 12.42
CA ASN A 33 -25.48 -5.51 13.75
C ASN A 33 -24.73 -4.20 14.08
N GLY A 34 -24.14 -3.49 13.11
CA GLY A 34 -23.57 -2.16 13.35
C GLY A 34 -22.26 -2.15 14.16
N GLN A 35 -21.58 -3.30 14.26
CA GLN A 35 -20.25 -3.42 14.88
C GLN A 35 -19.15 -3.38 13.82
N THR A 36 -18.18 -2.49 13.96
CA THR A 36 -17.03 -2.42 13.06
C THR A 36 -16.30 -3.76 12.97
N LYS A 37 -16.04 -4.24 11.75
CA LYS A 37 -15.29 -5.47 11.49
C LYS A 37 -13.85 -5.27 11.98
N THR A 38 -13.36 -6.22 12.76
CA THR A 38 -11.96 -6.26 13.20
C THR A 38 -11.25 -7.42 12.52
N LEU A 39 -10.10 -7.17 11.91
CA LEU A 39 -9.27 -8.22 11.31
C LEU A 39 -8.27 -8.74 12.34
N PHE A 40 -8.38 -10.04 12.64
CA PHE A 40 -7.40 -10.77 13.42
C PHE A 40 -6.05 -10.82 12.70
N LEU A 41 -4.96 -10.63 13.46
CA LEU A 41 -3.59 -10.67 12.97
C LEU A 41 -2.86 -11.88 13.55
N SER A 42 -2.30 -12.70 12.65
CA SER A 42 -1.57 -13.93 12.98
C SER A 42 -0.29 -13.63 13.78
N ASN A 43 0.32 -14.65 14.39
CA ASN A 43 1.60 -14.45 15.10
C ASN A 43 2.73 -13.97 14.17
N ILE A 44 2.67 -14.30 12.88
CA ILE A 44 3.63 -13.81 11.88
C ILE A 44 3.41 -12.31 11.64
N ASP A 45 2.14 -11.91 11.51
CA ASP A 45 1.76 -10.51 11.30
C ASP A 45 2.27 -9.64 12.44
N GLN A 46 2.07 -10.06 13.70
CA GLN A 46 2.48 -9.29 14.90
C GLN A 46 3.97 -8.89 14.90
N LEU A 47 4.83 -9.61 14.17
CA LEU A 47 6.26 -9.33 14.07
C LEU A 47 6.62 -8.28 13.02
N GLN A 48 5.66 -7.83 12.20
CA GLN A 48 5.88 -6.97 11.03
C GLN A 48 5.34 -5.55 11.23
N ASN A 49 5.46 -4.98 12.42
CA ASN A 49 4.97 -3.64 12.73
C ASN A 49 5.90 -2.51 12.24
N TYR A 50 6.09 -2.40 10.92
CA TYR A 50 6.86 -1.35 10.25
C TYR A 50 6.30 -1.08 8.85
N TYR A 51 6.61 0.07 8.27
CA TYR A 51 6.17 0.40 6.91
C TYR A 51 7.07 -0.26 5.85
N ALA A 52 6.43 -0.94 4.90
CA ALA A 52 7.05 -1.45 3.69
C ALA A 52 6.70 -0.55 2.51
N GLN A 53 7.68 -0.28 1.64
CA GLN A 53 7.52 0.57 0.47
C GLN A 53 7.87 -0.20 -0.81
N THR A 54 7.06 -0.04 -1.85
CA THR A 54 7.32 -0.57 -3.19
C THR A 54 7.10 0.51 -4.24
N ILE A 55 7.91 0.53 -5.30
CA ILE A 55 7.82 1.52 -6.37
C ILE A 55 7.86 0.80 -7.72
N HIS A 56 6.92 1.16 -8.59
CA HIS A 56 6.76 0.58 -9.90
C HIS A 56 6.83 1.68 -10.95
N PHE A 57 7.76 1.56 -11.89
CA PHE A 57 7.99 2.56 -12.93
C PHE A 57 7.34 2.14 -14.24
N PHE A 58 6.72 3.11 -14.91
CA PHE A 58 6.02 2.94 -16.17
C PHE A 58 6.51 3.96 -17.19
N ARG A 59 6.74 3.48 -18.42
CA ARG A 59 7.08 4.33 -19.56
C ARG A 59 5.86 5.12 -20.01
N ALA A 60 6.13 6.24 -20.69
CA ALA A 60 5.08 7.07 -21.25
C ALA A 60 4.23 6.28 -22.25
N ASN A 61 2.91 6.49 -22.18
CA ASN A 61 1.96 6.00 -23.17
C ASN A 61 1.02 7.15 -23.56
N PRO A 62 0.95 7.56 -24.84
CA PRO A 62 0.08 8.66 -25.28
C PRO A 62 -1.41 8.49 -24.94
N ASP A 63 -1.89 7.25 -24.84
CA ASP A 63 -3.30 6.96 -24.50
C ASP A 63 -3.61 7.16 -23.01
N PHE A 64 -2.57 7.25 -22.18
CA PHE A 64 -2.66 7.37 -20.72
C PHE A 64 -1.77 8.53 -20.22
N PRO A 65 -2.17 9.79 -20.44
CA PRO A 65 -1.51 10.94 -19.83
C PRO A 65 -1.66 10.93 -18.29
N PRO A 66 -0.78 11.63 -17.55
CA PRO A 66 -0.74 11.65 -16.08
C PRO A 66 -2.08 11.90 -15.39
N GLU A 67 -2.89 12.81 -15.91
CA GLU A 67 -4.19 13.18 -15.36
C GLU A 67 -5.17 11.99 -15.43
N ILE A 68 -5.16 11.28 -16.56
CA ILE A 68 -6.00 10.08 -16.74
C ILE A 68 -5.51 8.94 -15.85
N ILE A 69 -4.20 8.77 -15.71
CA ILE A 69 -3.61 7.73 -14.85
C ILE A 69 -3.99 7.96 -13.39
N SER A 70 -3.77 9.17 -12.87
CA SER A 70 -4.09 9.49 -11.47
C SER A 70 -5.57 9.32 -11.17
N GLN A 71 -6.46 9.78 -12.08
CA GLN A 71 -7.90 9.59 -11.94
C GLN A 71 -8.30 8.11 -11.94
N ARG A 72 -7.79 7.32 -12.88
CA ARG A 72 -8.12 5.88 -12.99
C ARG A 72 -7.59 5.08 -11.80
N LEU A 73 -6.39 5.36 -11.33
CA LEU A 73 -5.81 4.69 -10.17
C LEU A 73 -6.57 5.04 -8.88
N LYS A 74 -7.00 6.30 -8.72
CA LYS A 74 -7.85 6.67 -7.58
C LYS A 74 -9.17 5.92 -7.59
N MET A 75 -9.88 5.92 -8.73
CA MET A 75 -11.13 5.16 -8.90
C MET A 75 -10.92 3.66 -8.68
N ALA A 76 -9.83 3.09 -9.18
CA ALA A 76 -9.49 1.69 -8.95
C ALA A 76 -9.29 1.40 -7.47
N PHE A 77 -8.64 2.32 -6.76
CA PHE A 77 -8.38 2.18 -5.34
C PHE A 77 -9.68 2.16 -4.53
N GLU A 78 -10.62 3.07 -4.82
CA GLU A 78 -11.97 3.08 -4.23
C GLU A 78 -12.71 1.75 -4.43
N LYS A 79 -12.58 1.14 -5.61
CA LYS A 79 -13.19 -0.16 -5.92
C LYS A 79 -12.53 -1.31 -5.16
N VAL A 80 -11.21 -1.43 -5.19
CA VAL A 80 -10.52 -2.57 -4.54
C VAL A 80 -10.63 -2.49 -3.02
N LEU A 81 -10.75 -1.30 -2.43
CA LEU A 81 -10.95 -1.14 -0.99
C LEU A 81 -12.26 -1.77 -0.48
N VAL A 82 -13.18 -2.19 -1.36
CA VAL A 82 -14.33 -3.00 -0.95
C VAL A 82 -13.89 -4.39 -0.46
N GLU A 83 -13.02 -5.07 -1.20
CA GLU A 83 -12.48 -6.37 -0.77
C GLU A 83 -11.33 -6.21 0.23
N TYR A 84 -10.56 -5.12 0.11
CA TYR A 84 -9.41 -4.80 0.95
C TYR A 84 -9.72 -3.74 2.02
N ASP A 85 -10.90 -3.82 2.63
CA ASP A 85 -11.41 -2.84 3.61
C ASP A 85 -10.43 -2.53 4.76
N PHE A 86 -9.69 -3.54 5.21
CA PHE A 86 -8.65 -3.40 6.23
C PHE A 86 -7.55 -2.41 5.86
N MET A 87 -7.26 -2.18 4.57
CA MET A 87 -6.27 -1.19 4.13
C MET A 87 -6.75 0.26 4.34
N ALA A 88 -8.06 0.46 4.46
CA ALA A 88 -8.68 1.73 4.85
C ALA A 88 -8.97 1.80 6.36
N GLY A 89 -8.55 0.80 7.14
CA GLY A 89 -8.70 0.74 8.59
C GLY A 89 -7.56 1.42 9.34
N ARG A 90 -7.51 1.18 10.66
CA ARG A 90 -6.41 1.61 11.55
C ARG A 90 -5.92 0.46 12.41
N VAL A 91 -4.65 0.50 12.78
CA VAL A 91 -4.09 -0.45 13.75
C VAL A 91 -4.67 -0.12 15.12
N LYS A 92 -5.17 -1.14 15.81
CA LYS A 92 -5.78 -1.04 17.14
C LYS A 92 -5.12 -2.05 18.07
N TRP A 93 -4.80 -1.61 19.28
CA TRP A 93 -4.34 -2.53 20.33
C TRP A 93 -5.53 -3.09 21.11
N ASN A 94 -5.66 -4.41 21.15
CA ASN A 94 -6.66 -5.10 21.95
C ASN A 94 -6.08 -5.38 23.35
N HIS A 95 -6.53 -4.63 24.35
CA HIS A 95 -6.05 -4.76 25.74
C HIS A 95 -6.47 -6.08 26.42
N GLN A 96 -7.52 -6.75 25.94
CA GLN A 96 -7.98 -8.03 26.52
C GLN A 96 -7.11 -9.20 26.03
N SER A 97 -6.78 -9.21 24.73
CA SER A 97 -5.93 -10.25 24.14
C SER A 97 -4.44 -9.92 24.20
N GLY A 98 -4.07 -8.65 24.42
CA GLY A 98 -2.70 -8.16 24.39
C GLY A 98 -2.08 -8.20 23.00
N ARG A 99 -2.87 -7.97 21.94
CA ARG A 99 -2.46 -8.13 20.54
C ARG A 99 -2.86 -6.92 19.71
N ALA A 100 -2.11 -6.64 18.65
CA ALA A 100 -2.55 -5.72 17.60
C ALA A 100 -3.60 -6.37 16.71
N GLU A 101 -4.57 -5.59 16.26
CA GLU A 101 -5.65 -5.94 15.34
C GLU A 101 -5.82 -4.78 14.33
N ILE A 102 -6.50 -5.02 13.21
CA ILE A 102 -6.91 -3.92 12.32
C ILE A 102 -8.39 -3.65 12.54
N ASP A 103 -8.70 -2.43 12.99
CA ASP A 103 -10.06 -1.93 13.03
C ASP A 103 -10.44 -1.48 11.61
N CYS A 104 -11.29 -2.25 10.92
CA CYS A 104 -11.77 -1.95 9.57
C CYS A 104 -12.87 -0.87 9.63
N ASN A 105 -12.54 0.28 10.22
CA ASN A 105 -13.44 1.40 10.49
C ASN A 105 -13.71 2.29 9.27
N GLY A 106 -13.10 1.99 8.11
CA GLY A 106 -13.28 2.77 6.91
C GLY A 106 -12.77 4.22 7.02
N ALA A 107 -11.80 4.49 7.89
CA ALA A 107 -11.15 5.80 8.04
C ALA A 107 -10.35 6.25 6.80
N GLY A 108 -10.27 5.41 5.77
CA GLY A 108 -9.72 5.74 4.46
C GLY A 108 -8.24 5.43 4.33
N ALA A 109 -7.81 5.19 3.10
CA ALA A 109 -6.43 5.02 2.70
C ALA A 109 -5.90 6.30 2.02
N GLY A 110 -4.59 6.53 2.01
CA GLY A 110 -4.01 7.73 1.42
C GLY A 110 -3.82 7.62 -0.09
N PHE A 111 -4.09 8.71 -0.81
CA PHE A 111 -3.77 8.84 -2.24
C PHE A 111 -3.09 10.18 -2.51
N VAL A 112 -1.91 10.12 -3.11
CA VAL A 112 -1.04 11.29 -3.35
C VAL A 112 -0.75 11.43 -4.83
N VAL A 113 -0.85 12.66 -5.33
CA VAL A 113 -0.46 13.01 -6.69
C VAL A 113 0.73 13.98 -6.64
N ALA A 114 1.78 13.64 -7.36
CA ALA A 114 3.02 14.40 -7.42
C ALA A 114 3.58 14.42 -8.85
N SER A 115 4.58 15.26 -9.10
CA SER A 115 5.36 15.28 -10.33
C SER A 115 6.85 15.48 -10.07
N SER A 116 7.67 15.20 -11.07
CA SER A 116 9.10 15.47 -11.09
C SER A 116 9.53 16.06 -12.44
N GLU A 117 10.44 17.02 -12.38
CA GLU A 117 11.09 17.64 -13.55
C GLU A 117 12.16 16.73 -14.18
N LEU A 118 12.37 15.53 -13.63
CA LEU A 118 13.18 14.48 -14.22
C LEU A 118 12.33 13.61 -15.15
N SER A 119 12.98 12.96 -16.10
CA SER A 119 12.44 11.84 -16.87
C SER A 119 12.77 10.53 -16.17
N VAL A 120 12.05 9.46 -16.49
CA VAL A 120 12.33 8.12 -15.96
C VAL A 120 13.75 7.66 -16.32
N ASP A 121 14.26 8.01 -17.50
CA ASP A 121 15.63 7.66 -17.93
C ASP A 121 16.71 8.43 -17.17
N GLU A 122 16.43 9.66 -16.74
CA GLU A 122 17.35 10.45 -15.89
C GLU A 122 17.50 9.87 -14.48
N LEU A 123 16.63 8.94 -14.05
CA LEU A 123 16.74 8.27 -12.75
C LEU A 123 17.85 7.21 -12.72
N GLY A 124 18.39 6.82 -13.88
CA GLY A 124 19.44 5.81 -14.01
C GLY A 124 18.90 4.38 -13.91
N ASP A 125 19.67 3.50 -13.26
CA ASP A 125 19.27 2.11 -13.06
C ASP A 125 18.17 2.01 -11.99
N LEU A 126 16.94 1.78 -12.44
CA LEU A 126 15.76 1.68 -11.57
C LEU A 126 15.79 0.46 -10.64
N ALA A 127 16.61 -0.56 -10.92
CA ALA A 127 16.79 -1.72 -10.07
C ALA A 127 17.87 -1.50 -8.99
N ALA A 128 18.71 -0.48 -9.15
CA ALA A 128 19.72 -0.15 -8.16
C ALA A 128 19.11 0.60 -6.97
N PRO A 129 19.61 0.38 -5.73
CA PRO A 129 19.20 1.16 -4.58
C PRO A 129 19.43 2.66 -4.79
N ASN A 130 18.38 3.47 -4.63
CA ASN A 130 18.46 4.92 -4.70
C ASN A 130 17.68 5.53 -3.53
N LEU A 131 18.37 6.30 -2.67
CA LEU A 131 17.73 6.94 -1.52
C LEU A 131 16.65 7.97 -1.90
N GLY A 132 16.77 8.59 -3.08
CA GLY A 132 15.78 9.52 -3.60
C GLY A 132 14.41 8.86 -3.85
N PHE A 133 14.37 7.54 -4.07
CA PHE A 133 13.12 6.80 -4.30
C PHE A 133 12.14 6.87 -3.11
N LYS A 134 12.62 7.19 -1.89
CA LYS A 134 11.72 7.45 -0.75
C LYS A 134 10.74 8.60 -1.00
N GLN A 135 11.09 9.55 -1.88
CA GLN A 135 10.20 10.65 -2.29
C GLN A 135 9.03 10.17 -3.18
N LEU A 136 9.09 8.95 -3.71
CA LEU A 136 8.07 8.40 -4.61
C LEU A 136 6.99 7.60 -3.88
N ALA A 137 7.15 7.38 -2.56
CA ALA A 137 6.20 6.60 -1.75
C ALA A 137 6.14 7.16 -0.32
N VAL A 138 5.41 8.24 -0.07
CA VAL A 138 5.31 8.81 1.28
C VAL A 138 4.65 7.86 2.28
N GLN A 139 5.08 7.91 3.54
CA GLN A 139 4.54 7.07 4.63
C GLN A 139 3.48 7.78 5.48
N LYS A 140 3.40 9.12 5.40
CA LYS A 140 2.51 9.96 6.20
C LYS A 140 1.93 11.06 5.30
N LEU A 141 0.75 11.55 5.68
CA LEU A 141 0.13 12.74 5.11
C LEU A 141 0.23 13.89 6.12
N ASP A 142 0.42 15.11 5.62
CA ASP A 142 0.70 16.30 6.46
C ASP A 142 -0.51 16.80 7.26
N HIS A 143 -1.71 16.23 7.05
CA HIS A 143 -2.97 16.72 7.61
C HIS A 143 -3.47 15.95 8.85
N PHE A 144 -2.64 15.09 9.44
CA PHE A 144 -3.00 14.37 10.67
C PHE A 144 -2.02 14.70 11.80
N ASP A 145 -2.56 15.24 12.88
CA ASP A 145 -1.81 15.55 14.10
C ASP A 145 -1.54 14.29 14.94
N ASP A 146 -2.49 13.34 14.97
CA ASP A 146 -2.33 12.05 15.65
C ASP A 146 -1.77 10.99 14.69
N GLU A 147 -0.71 10.30 15.12
CA GLU A 147 -0.13 9.19 14.37
C GLU A 147 -1.10 8.01 14.22
N HIS A 148 -2.06 7.85 15.13
CA HIS A 148 -3.08 6.80 15.05
C HIS A 148 -4.13 7.06 13.96
N ASP A 149 -4.30 8.32 13.56
CA ASP A 149 -5.23 8.70 12.50
C ASP A 149 -4.60 8.60 11.09
N GLN A 150 -3.28 8.48 11.01
CA GLN A 150 -2.56 8.34 9.74
C GLN A 150 -3.04 7.10 8.95
N PRO A 151 -3.26 7.23 7.63
CA PRO A 151 -3.62 6.10 6.79
C PRO A 151 -2.49 5.05 6.77
N GLN A 152 -2.88 3.79 6.94
CA GLN A 152 -1.94 2.67 7.06
C GLN A 152 -1.52 2.09 5.69
N CYS A 153 -2.18 2.54 4.61
CA CYS A 153 -1.86 2.27 3.23
C CYS A 153 -1.95 3.59 2.45
N ILE A 154 -0.89 3.94 1.71
CA ILE A 154 -0.82 5.13 0.88
C ILE A 154 -0.33 4.74 -0.51
N ILE A 155 -1.08 5.13 -1.54
CA ILE A 155 -0.66 5.05 -2.94
C ILE A 155 -0.28 6.45 -3.42
N GLN A 156 0.90 6.56 -4.03
CA GLN A 156 1.40 7.79 -4.63
C GLN A 156 1.59 7.59 -6.13
N VAL A 157 1.08 8.51 -6.93
CA VAL A 157 1.32 8.59 -8.37
C VAL A 157 2.22 9.79 -8.63
N THR A 158 3.43 9.54 -9.15
CA THR A 158 4.37 10.59 -9.51
C THR A 158 4.60 10.60 -11.01
N SER A 159 4.21 11.67 -11.69
CA SER A 159 4.46 11.85 -13.12
C SER A 159 5.84 12.46 -13.39
N PHE A 160 6.43 12.12 -14.52
CA PHE A 160 7.75 12.60 -14.95
C PHE A 160 7.60 13.42 -16.24
N LYS A 161 8.52 14.37 -16.50
CA LYS A 161 8.44 15.26 -17.69
C LYS A 161 8.38 14.52 -19.03
N CYS A 162 8.86 13.28 -19.09
CA CYS A 162 8.82 12.45 -20.29
C CYS A 162 7.44 11.81 -20.54
N GLY A 163 6.45 12.06 -19.69
CA GLY A 163 5.12 11.42 -19.73
C GLY A 163 5.06 10.03 -19.06
N GLY A 164 6.19 9.53 -18.56
CA GLY A 164 6.23 8.33 -17.72
C GLY A 164 5.75 8.63 -16.30
N PHE A 165 5.55 7.59 -15.49
CA PHE A 165 5.11 7.76 -14.10
C PHE A 165 5.63 6.63 -13.20
N ALA A 166 5.62 6.87 -11.89
CA ALA A 166 5.83 5.87 -10.87
C ALA A 166 4.56 5.71 -10.02
N ILE A 167 4.26 4.47 -9.64
CA ILE A 167 3.32 4.14 -8.57
C ILE A 167 4.14 3.72 -7.36
N GLY A 168 4.14 4.55 -6.33
CA GLY A 168 4.64 4.19 -5.00
C GLY A 168 3.52 3.68 -4.12
N MET A 169 3.80 2.65 -3.34
CA MET A 169 2.92 2.18 -2.28
C MET A 169 3.70 2.14 -0.98
N SER A 170 3.15 2.74 0.07
CA SER A 170 3.59 2.57 1.45
C SER A 170 2.49 1.88 2.24
N VAL A 171 2.80 0.80 2.92
CA VAL A 171 1.83 0.04 3.71
C VAL A 171 2.47 -0.48 4.97
N ILE A 172 1.76 -0.45 6.10
CA ILE A 172 2.26 -1.11 7.31
C ILE A 172 2.25 -2.63 7.10
N HIS A 173 3.42 -3.26 7.22
CA HIS A 173 3.69 -4.64 6.81
C HIS A 173 2.91 -5.66 7.66
N ILE A 174 2.38 -5.26 8.83
CA ILE A 174 1.46 -6.07 9.63
C ILE A 174 0.19 -6.44 8.84
N MET A 175 -0.21 -5.61 7.86
CA MET A 175 -1.38 -5.87 7.02
C MET A 175 -1.11 -6.84 5.87
N VAL A 176 0.09 -6.85 5.28
CA VAL A 176 0.34 -7.63 4.06
C VAL A 176 1.80 -8.07 3.97
N ASP A 177 2.03 -9.26 3.41
CA ASP A 177 3.34 -9.67 2.93
C ASP A 177 3.57 -9.26 1.47
N GLY A 178 4.77 -9.52 0.93
CA GLY A 178 5.10 -9.21 -0.45
C GLY A 178 4.18 -9.89 -1.48
N THR A 179 3.71 -11.10 -1.18
CA THR A 179 2.79 -11.85 -2.06
C THR A 179 1.43 -11.16 -2.12
N THR A 180 0.87 -10.80 -0.96
CA THR A 180 -0.42 -10.12 -0.87
C THR A 180 -0.34 -8.72 -1.45
N ALA A 181 0.78 -8.01 -1.26
CA ALA A 181 1.05 -6.72 -1.88
C ALA A 181 1.03 -6.82 -3.42
N LYS A 182 1.68 -7.83 -4.00
CA LYS A 182 1.63 -8.10 -5.45
C LYS A 182 0.19 -8.38 -5.93
N ILE A 183 -0.54 -9.25 -5.23
CA ILE A 183 -1.93 -9.59 -5.60
C ILE A 183 -2.82 -8.36 -5.53
N PHE A 184 -2.65 -7.52 -4.50
CA PHE A 184 -3.35 -6.25 -4.37
C PHE A 184 -3.07 -5.33 -5.58
N GLN A 185 -1.81 -5.22 -6.03
CA GLN A 185 -1.45 -4.42 -7.19
C GLN A 185 -2.05 -4.97 -8.49
N GLU A 186 -2.11 -6.29 -8.67
CA GLU A 186 -2.77 -6.93 -9.81
C GLU A 186 -4.29 -6.65 -9.81
N ASN A 187 -4.91 -6.70 -8.62
CA ASN A 187 -6.30 -6.33 -8.43
C ASN A 187 -6.55 -4.83 -8.69
N LEU A 188 -5.69 -3.95 -8.20
CA LEU A 188 -5.75 -2.51 -8.48
C LEU A 188 -5.66 -2.24 -9.99
N ALA A 189 -4.71 -2.88 -10.68
CA ALA A 189 -4.56 -2.76 -12.12
C ALA A 189 -5.81 -3.25 -12.87
N SER A 190 -6.42 -4.37 -12.44
CA SER A 190 -7.66 -4.89 -13.05
C SER A 190 -8.82 -3.89 -12.96
N GLN A 191 -8.88 -3.10 -11.88
CA GLN A 191 -9.96 -2.15 -11.59
C GLN A 191 -9.72 -0.73 -12.15
N ALA A 192 -8.52 -0.48 -12.67
CA ALA A 192 -8.14 0.80 -13.29
C ALA A 192 -8.69 0.99 -14.71
N PHE A 193 -9.23 -0.07 -15.32
CA PHE A 193 -9.93 0.05 -16.58
C PHE A 193 -11.39 0.49 -16.36
N THR A 194 -11.96 1.13 -17.37
CA THR A 194 -13.33 1.69 -17.31
C THR A 194 -14.40 0.65 -17.62
N ASP A 195 -14.02 -0.50 -18.19
CA ASP A 195 -14.88 -1.66 -18.30
C ASP A 195 -15.01 -2.37 -16.94
N GLN A 196 -16.17 -2.95 -16.66
CA GLN A 196 -16.46 -3.64 -15.40
C GLN A 196 -15.76 -5.00 -15.34
N ARG A 197 -14.43 -5.00 -15.25
CA ARG A 197 -13.63 -6.22 -15.12
C ARG A 197 -13.77 -6.80 -13.71
N PRO A 198 -13.78 -8.14 -13.56
CA PRO A 198 -13.63 -8.75 -12.25
C PRO A 198 -12.22 -8.48 -11.69
N LEU A 199 -12.05 -8.71 -10.39
CA LEU A 199 -10.72 -8.78 -9.78
C LEU A 199 -9.89 -9.87 -10.43
N ALA A 200 -8.58 -9.64 -10.56
CA ALA A 200 -7.64 -10.65 -11.03
C ALA A 200 -7.57 -11.86 -10.08
N PHE A 201 -7.73 -11.61 -8.78
CA PHE A 201 -7.74 -12.62 -7.72
C PHE A 201 -8.84 -12.28 -6.70
N ILE A 202 -9.57 -13.30 -6.26
CA ILE A 202 -10.52 -13.16 -5.14
C ILE A 202 -9.73 -13.35 -3.84
N PRO A 203 -9.60 -12.32 -2.99
CA PRO A 203 -8.81 -12.45 -1.78
C PRO A 203 -9.57 -13.21 -0.68
N PHE A 204 -8.82 -13.85 0.23
CA PHE A 204 -9.38 -14.56 1.37
C PHE A 204 -8.78 -14.01 2.67
N HIS A 205 -9.61 -13.37 3.49
CA HIS A 205 -9.15 -12.58 4.64
C HIS A 205 -9.33 -13.26 6.00
N ASN A 206 -9.87 -14.48 6.06
CA ASN A 206 -10.06 -15.16 7.34
C ASN A 206 -8.71 -15.69 7.89
N ARG A 207 -7.98 -14.81 8.58
CA ARG A 207 -6.68 -15.13 9.20
C ARG A 207 -6.80 -16.00 10.46
N HIS A 208 -8.01 -16.26 10.97
CA HIS A 208 -8.18 -17.16 12.12
C HIS A 208 -7.76 -18.59 11.80
N LEU A 209 -7.68 -18.98 10.52
CA LEU A 209 -7.09 -20.25 10.12
C LEU A 209 -5.61 -20.39 10.53
N LEU A 210 -4.92 -19.27 10.78
CA LEU A 210 -3.55 -19.21 11.27
C LEU A 210 -3.47 -18.95 12.78
N ALA A 211 -4.60 -18.95 13.49
CA ALA A 211 -4.60 -18.80 14.94
C ALA A 211 -3.91 -19.99 15.61
N ALA A 212 -3.12 -19.70 16.64
CA ALA A 212 -2.57 -20.74 17.49
C ALA A 212 -3.71 -21.52 18.17
N ARG A 213 -3.50 -22.82 18.39
CA ARG A 213 -4.47 -23.65 19.11
C ARG A 213 -4.64 -23.14 20.54
N SER A 214 -5.88 -23.19 21.03
CA SER A 214 -6.22 -22.95 22.43
C SER A 214 -7.06 -24.13 22.95
N PRO A 215 -6.52 -24.96 23.86
CA PRO A 215 -5.18 -24.87 24.46
C PRO A 215 -4.06 -25.23 23.45
N PRO A 216 -2.82 -24.77 23.68
CA PRO A 216 -1.67 -25.20 22.90
C PRO A 216 -1.49 -26.73 22.97
N LEU A 217 -1.23 -27.36 21.83
CA LEU A 217 -0.89 -28.77 21.75
C LEU A 217 0.54 -28.92 21.25
N VAL A 218 1.47 -29.21 22.17
CA VAL A 218 2.87 -29.51 21.84
C VAL A 218 2.96 -31.01 21.52
N THR A 219 3.04 -31.36 20.24
CA THR A 219 3.17 -32.77 19.81
C THR A 219 4.62 -33.24 19.71
N PHE A 220 5.59 -32.32 19.81
CA PHE A 220 7.01 -32.60 19.70
C PHE A 220 7.80 -31.83 20.77
N PRO A 221 8.70 -32.49 21.53
CA PRO A 221 9.58 -31.80 22.45
C PRO A 221 10.60 -30.97 21.69
N HIS A 222 10.58 -29.65 21.86
CA HIS A 222 11.57 -28.75 21.28
C HIS A 222 12.84 -28.74 22.15
N PRO A 223 14.05 -28.90 21.58
CA PRO A 223 15.30 -28.72 22.32
C PRO A 223 15.35 -27.31 22.92
N VAL A 224 15.75 -27.22 24.19
CA VAL A 224 15.99 -25.96 24.91
C VAL A 224 17.38 -25.44 24.56
#